data_AF-A0A3M2DA50-F1
#
_entry.id   AF-A0A3M2DA50-F1
#
_cell.length_a   1.000
_cell.length_b   1.000
_cell.length_c   1.000
_cell.angle_alpha   90.00
_cell.angle_beta   90.00
_cell.angle_gamma   90.00
#
_symmetry.space_group_name_H-M   'P 1'
#
loop_
_entity.id
_entity.type
_entity.pdbx_description
1 polymer ?
#
loop_
_entity_poly.entity_id
_entity_poly.type
_entity_poly.pdbx_seq_one_letter_code
_entity_poly.pdbx_strand_id
1 'polypeptide(L)'
;MKNKLIIEIGVIIAIVIFVAVIFWFVRERYWWRIDNVRILSGEKELKGSSVYTHKDGDLLVFLRDGETEKGIYLIKIKSGDIELAGSNQFILVSSSFLLTRYAPPYGVSMNSPKADAPPSLEIQGKEVSFTALSGERVCLYF
;
A
#
# COMPACT_ATOMS: atom_id res chain seq x y z
N MET A 1 -34.46 -1.82 37.54
CA MET A 1 -33.02 -1.60 37.29
C MET A 1 -32.35 -2.74 36.51
N LYS A 2 -32.52 -4.03 36.88
CA LYS A 2 -31.89 -5.17 36.18
C LYS A 2 -32.18 -5.26 34.67
N ASN A 3 -33.43 -5.04 34.25
CA ASN A 3 -33.81 -5.12 32.84
C ASN A 3 -33.17 -4.04 31.96
N LYS A 4 -32.90 -2.85 32.53
CA LYS A 4 -32.26 -1.75 31.81
C LYS A 4 -30.79 -2.07 31.48
N LEU A 5 -30.10 -2.69 32.44
CA LEU A 5 -28.69 -3.09 32.30
C LEU A 5 -28.51 -4.19 31.24
N ILE A 6 -29.46 -5.14 31.14
CA ILE A 6 -29.45 -6.20 30.12
C ILE A 6 -29.64 -5.60 28.72
N ILE A 7 -30.54 -4.62 28.56
CA ILE A 7 -30.76 -3.94 27.28
C ILE A 7 -29.50 -3.16 26.86
N GLU A 8 -28.87 -2.43 27.79
CA GLU A 8 -27.63 -1.68 27.53
C GLU A 8 -26.50 -2.60 27.05
N ILE A 9 -26.28 -3.74 27.73
CA ILE A 9 -25.29 -4.74 27.31
C ILE A 9 -25.61 -5.30 25.91
N GLY A 10 -26.88 -5.63 25.64
CA GLY A 10 -27.30 -6.13 24.34
C GLY A 10 -27.03 -5.15 23.20
N VAL A 11 -27.30 -3.86 23.42
CA VAL A 11 -27.03 -2.79 22.45
C VAL A 11 -25.53 -2.63 22.20
N ILE A 12 -24.71 -2.64 23.25
CA ILE A 12 -23.25 -2.54 23.12
C ILE A 12 -22.70 -3.71 22.29
N ILE A 13 -23.14 -4.94 22.59
CA ILE A 13 -22.73 -6.12 21.83
C ILE A 13 -23.12 -5.99 20.35
N ALA A 14 -24.35 -5.55 20.07
CA ALA A 14 -24.81 -5.34 18.69
C ALA A 14 -23.96 -4.30 17.94
N ILE A 15 -23.61 -3.18 18.59
CA ILE A 15 -22.74 -2.16 18.00
C ILE A 15 -21.34 -2.72 17.73
N VAL A 16 -20.76 -3.45 18.68
CA VAL A 16 -19.43 -4.06 18.52
C VAL A 16 -19.41 -5.04 17.35
N ILE A 17 -20.42 -5.91 17.25
CA ILE A 17 -20.54 -6.85 16.13
C ILE A 17 -20.70 -6.10 14.81
N PHE A 18 -21.55 -5.07 14.77
CA PHE A 18 -21.77 -4.27 13.56
C PHE A 18 -20.48 -3.60 13.09
N VAL A 19 -19.71 -2.97 14.00
CA VAL A 19 -18.41 -2.37 13.68
C VAL A 19 -17.41 -3.42 13.21
N ALA A 20 -17.35 -4.58 13.86
CA ALA A 20 -16.46 -5.67 13.47
C ALA A 20 -16.76 -6.19 12.06
N VAL A 21 -18.05 -6.34 11.71
CA VAL A 21 -18.50 -6.74 10.38
C VAL A 21 -18.11 -5.69 9.34
N ILE A 22 -18.37 -4.40 9.60
CA ILE A 22 -17.94 -3.33 8.70
C ILE A 22 -16.43 -3.40 8.50
N PHE A 23 -15.65 -3.44 9.58
CA PHE A 23 -14.19 -3.49 9.54
C PHE A 23 -13.68 -4.68 8.71
N TRP A 24 -14.32 -5.85 8.86
CA TRP A 24 -14.00 -7.02 8.05
C TRP A 24 -14.19 -6.79 6.55
N PHE A 25 -15.29 -6.15 6.14
CA PHE A 25 -15.55 -5.84 4.73
C PHE A 25 -14.59 -4.81 4.14
N VAL A 26 -14.15 -3.84 4.93
CA VAL A 26 -13.22 -2.80 4.47
C VAL A 26 -11.76 -3.21 4.56
N ARG A 27 -11.42 -4.24 5.37
CA ARG A 27 -10.05 -4.71 5.62
C ARG A 27 -9.26 -4.97 4.33
N GLU A 28 -9.91 -5.55 3.32
CA GLU A 28 -9.31 -5.89 2.02
C GLU A 28 -8.96 -4.65 1.16
N ARG A 29 -9.34 -3.46 1.61
CA ARG A 29 -9.07 -2.17 0.94
C ARG A 29 -8.08 -1.31 1.71
N TYR A 30 -7.69 -1.73 2.92
CA TYR A 30 -6.87 -0.91 3.82
C TYR A 30 -5.39 -1.07 3.57
N TRP A 31 -4.72 0.07 3.50
CA TRP A 31 -3.27 0.20 3.38
C TRP A 31 -2.74 1.04 4.52
N TRP A 32 -1.76 0.52 5.24
CA TRP A 32 -1.15 1.16 6.40
C TRP A 32 0.19 1.77 6.03
N ARG A 33 0.40 3.03 6.36
CA ARG A 33 1.69 3.69 6.10
C ARG A 33 2.80 3.05 6.93
N ILE A 34 3.98 2.94 6.33
CA ILE A 34 5.22 2.60 7.03
C ILE A 34 6.05 3.88 7.13
N ASP A 35 6.27 4.36 8.35
CA ASP A 35 6.90 5.67 8.59
C ASP A 35 8.44 5.65 8.52
N ASN A 36 9.06 4.49 8.73
CA ASN A 36 10.52 4.34 8.80
C ASN A 36 11.11 3.70 7.53
N VAL A 37 10.63 4.09 6.35
CA VAL A 37 11.19 3.60 5.08
C VAL A 37 12.10 4.64 4.46
N ARG A 38 13.38 4.29 4.28
CA ARG A 38 14.32 5.10 3.51
C ARG A 38 14.24 4.71 2.04
N ILE A 39 14.05 5.67 1.16
CA ILE A 39 13.87 5.43 -0.29
C ILE A 39 14.98 6.11 -1.07
N LEU A 40 15.77 5.30 -1.79
CA LEU A 40 16.82 5.79 -2.69
C LEU A 40 16.40 5.58 -4.14
N SER A 41 16.76 6.50 -5.04
CA SER A 41 16.72 6.35 -6.50
C SER A 41 18.14 6.54 -7.01
N GLY A 42 18.79 5.47 -7.45
CA GLY A 42 20.24 5.44 -7.60
C GLY A 42 20.92 5.73 -6.26
N GLU A 43 21.74 6.78 -6.21
CA GLU A 43 22.43 7.22 -4.98
C GLU A 43 21.65 8.31 -4.21
N LYS A 44 20.57 8.85 -4.78
CA LYS A 44 19.85 9.99 -4.22
C LYS A 44 18.70 9.53 -3.33
N GLU A 45 18.64 10.06 -2.11
CA GLU A 45 17.48 9.88 -1.23
C GLU A 45 16.30 10.74 -1.68
N LEU A 46 15.15 10.08 -1.87
CA LEU A 46 13.92 10.72 -2.31
C LEU A 46 13.14 11.28 -1.12
N LYS A 47 12.79 12.57 -1.18
CA LYS A 47 11.95 13.23 -0.17
C LYS A 47 10.50 13.27 -0.62
N GLY A 48 9.58 13.08 0.33
CA GLY A 48 8.13 13.16 0.07
C GLY A 48 7.50 11.89 -0.49
N SER A 49 8.29 10.83 -0.70
CA SER A 49 7.76 9.51 -1.03
C SER A 49 7.08 8.87 0.18
N SER A 50 6.11 7.99 -0.05
CA SER A 50 5.44 7.25 1.02
C SER A 50 5.22 5.80 0.63
N VAL A 51 5.36 4.91 1.61
CA VAL A 51 5.15 3.48 1.45
C VAL A 51 4.01 3.05 2.36
N TYR A 52 3.10 2.27 1.80
CA TYR A 52 2.01 1.65 2.53
C TYR A 52 2.09 0.13 2.36
N THR A 53 1.59 -0.61 3.34
CA THR A 53 1.50 -2.06 3.32
C THR A 53 0.06 -2.52 3.41
N HIS A 54 -0.27 -3.54 2.62
CA HIS A 54 -1.51 -4.27 2.73
C HIS A 54 -1.37 -5.43 3.72
N LYS A 55 -2.49 -5.93 4.25
CA LYS A 55 -2.50 -7.09 5.16
C LYS A 55 -1.88 -8.37 4.58
N ASP A 56 -1.80 -8.48 3.25
CA ASP A 56 -1.22 -9.64 2.57
C ASP A 56 0.30 -9.53 2.40
N GLY A 57 0.89 -8.41 2.82
CA GLY A 57 2.32 -8.11 2.73
C GLY A 57 2.69 -7.22 1.55
N ASP A 58 1.79 -7.05 0.58
CA ASP A 58 2.03 -6.22 -0.61
C ASP A 58 2.31 -4.77 -0.22
N LEU A 59 3.11 -4.08 -1.04
CA LEU A 59 3.51 -2.71 -0.80
C LEU A 59 2.96 -1.78 -1.88
N LEU A 60 2.55 -0.59 -1.46
CA LEU A 60 2.15 0.51 -2.33
C LEU A 60 3.09 1.68 -2.10
N VAL A 61 3.81 2.08 -3.15
CA VAL A 61 4.85 3.10 -3.09
C VAL A 61 4.41 4.29 -3.93
N PHE A 62 4.11 5.41 -3.26
CA PHE A 62 3.99 6.70 -3.91
C PHE A 62 5.38 7.30 -4.02
N LEU A 63 5.97 7.18 -5.21
CA LEU A 63 7.31 7.68 -5.50
C LEU A 63 7.24 9.16 -5.85
N ARG A 64 7.91 10.00 -5.07
CA ARG A 64 7.97 11.45 -5.23
C ARG A 64 9.37 11.97 -4.95
N ASP A 65 9.71 13.08 -5.59
CA ASP A 65 10.92 13.85 -5.32
C ASP A 65 10.51 15.30 -5.07
N GLY A 66 10.26 15.63 -3.79
CA GLY A 66 9.60 16.86 -3.40
C GLY A 66 8.16 16.91 -3.91
N GLU A 67 7.83 17.93 -4.69
CA GLU A 67 6.49 18.13 -5.28
C GLU A 67 6.26 17.31 -6.57
N THR A 68 7.30 16.68 -7.12
CA THR A 68 7.18 15.95 -8.39
C THR A 68 6.79 14.50 -8.15
N GLU A 69 5.64 14.09 -8.68
CA GLU A 69 5.19 12.69 -8.67
C GLU A 69 5.90 11.89 -9.76
N LYS A 70 6.65 10.85 -9.36
CA LYS A 70 7.41 9.96 -10.24
C LYS A 70 6.66 8.67 -10.58
N GLY A 71 5.62 8.32 -9.83
CA GLY A 71 4.75 7.18 -10.10
C GLY A 71 4.20 6.54 -8.84
N ILE A 72 3.23 5.64 -9.05
CA ILE A 72 2.60 4.85 -7.98
C ILE A 72 2.82 3.39 -8.31
N TYR A 73 3.58 2.69 -7.48
CA TYR A 73 4.01 1.33 -7.71
C TYR A 73 3.34 0.39 -6.71
N LEU A 74 2.71 -0.66 -7.23
CA LEU A 74 2.16 -1.77 -6.45
C LEU A 74 3.13 -2.94 -6.56
N ILE A 75 3.78 -3.27 -5.44
CA ILE A 75 4.74 -4.37 -5.34
C ILE A 75 4.03 -5.56 -4.70
N LYS A 76 3.81 -6.60 -5.50
CA LYS A 76 3.18 -7.86 -5.07
C LYS A 76 4.25 -8.81 -4.56
N ILE A 77 4.48 -8.79 -3.25
CA ILE A 77 5.61 -9.47 -2.60
C ILE A 77 5.57 -10.99 -2.85
N LYS A 78 4.38 -11.59 -2.82
CA LYS A 78 4.21 -13.04 -3.00
C LYS A 78 4.42 -13.49 -4.45
N SER A 79 3.98 -12.72 -5.43
CA SER A 79 4.13 -13.08 -6.84
C SER A 79 5.47 -12.62 -7.43
N GLY A 80 6.17 -11.71 -6.75
CA GLY A 80 7.41 -11.13 -7.27
C GLY A 80 7.15 -10.13 -8.40
N ASP A 81 5.94 -9.56 -8.48
CA ASP A 81 5.56 -8.63 -9.54
C ASP A 81 5.55 -7.18 -9.05
N ILE A 82 5.74 -6.28 -10.00
CA ILE A 82 5.52 -4.86 -9.81
C ILE A 82 4.58 -4.32 -10.89
N GLU A 83 3.61 -3.52 -10.46
CA GLU A 83 2.61 -2.93 -11.32
C GLU A 83 2.54 -1.41 -11.11
N LEU A 84 2.22 -0.69 -12.18
CA LEU A 84 1.93 0.74 -12.12
C LEU A 84 0.44 0.94 -11.86
N ALA A 85 0.13 1.52 -10.71
CA ALA A 85 -1.23 1.77 -10.30
C ALA A 85 -1.68 3.20 -10.65
N GLY A 86 -2.97 3.36 -10.92
CA GLY A 86 -3.57 4.67 -11.17
C GLY A 86 -3.88 5.42 -9.86
N SER A 87 -3.53 6.70 -9.79
CA SER A 87 -3.77 7.54 -8.60
C SER A 87 -5.24 7.63 -8.20
N ASN A 88 -6.15 7.56 -9.17
CA ASN A 88 -7.59 7.60 -8.96
C ASN A 88 -8.15 6.41 -8.17
N GLN A 89 -7.40 5.31 -8.04
CA GLN A 89 -7.83 4.12 -7.31
C GLN A 89 -7.68 4.25 -5.79
N PHE A 90 -6.97 5.28 -5.33
CA PHE A 90 -6.58 5.43 -3.93
C PHE A 90 -7.26 6.64 -3.31
N ILE A 91 -7.77 6.48 -2.10
CA ILE A 91 -8.38 7.53 -1.30
C ILE A 91 -7.55 7.64 -0.03
N LEU A 92 -6.83 8.74 0.11
CA LEU A 92 -6.09 9.05 1.33
C LEU A 92 -7.10 9.41 2.42
N VAL A 93 -7.19 8.58 3.45
CA VAL A 93 -8.09 8.81 4.59
C VAL A 93 -7.40 9.65 5.65
N SER A 94 -6.11 9.38 5.88
CA SER A 94 -5.25 10.16 6.77
C SER A 94 -3.80 10.07 6.31
N SER A 95 -2.89 10.76 7.01
CA SER A 95 -1.45 10.60 6.81
C SER A 95 -0.93 9.17 7.01
N SER A 96 -1.69 8.31 7.69
CA SER A 96 -1.28 6.97 8.13
C SER A 96 -2.06 5.85 7.46
N PHE A 97 -3.18 6.12 6.81
CA PHE A 97 -4.03 5.09 6.19
C PHE A 97 -4.60 5.54 4.85
N LEU A 98 -4.68 4.56 3.95
CA LEU A 98 -5.20 4.73 2.60
C LEU A 98 -6.20 3.61 2.29
N LEU A 99 -7.25 3.96 1.53
CA LEU A 99 -8.24 3.01 1.05
C LEU A 99 -8.17 2.85 -0.46
N THR A 100 -8.31 1.63 -0.96
CA THR A 100 -8.51 1.39 -2.39
C THR A 100 -9.99 1.36 -2.76
N ARG A 101 -10.32 1.88 -3.96
CA ARG A 101 -11.67 1.77 -4.54
C ARG A 101 -12.00 0.33 -4.93
N TYR A 102 -10.99 -0.42 -5.36
CA TYR A 102 -11.07 -1.81 -5.80
C TYR A 102 -10.15 -2.69 -4.94
N ALA A 103 -10.57 -3.92 -4.66
CA ALA A 103 -9.77 -4.91 -3.94
C ALA A 103 -9.75 -6.22 -4.76
N PRO A 104 -8.58 -6.64 -5.28
CA PRO A 104 -7.30 -5.93 -5.26
C PRO A 104 -7.32 -4.65 -6.14
N PRO A 105 -6.46 -3.66 -5.88
CA PRO A 105 -6.24 -2.57 -6.83
C PRO A 105 -5.62 -3.12 -8.12
N TYR A 106 -5.91 -2.47 -9.24
CA TYR A 106 -5.41 -2.87 -10.55
C TYR A 106 -4.18 -2.05 -10.92
N GLY A 107 -3.16 -2.69 -11.47
CA GLY A 107 -2.03 -2.00 -12.08
C GLY A 107 -1.68 -2.58 -13.44
N VAL A 108 -0.91 -1.82 -14.21
CA VAL A 108 -0.28 -2.32 -15.44
C VAL A 108 1.01 -2.99 -15.04
N SER A 109 1.12 -4.30 -15.29
CA SER A 109 2.36 -5.04 -15.00
C SER A 109 3.54 -4.39 -15.73
N MET A 110 4.61 -4.14 -14.98
CA MET A 110 5.85 -3.64 -15.59
C MET A 110 6.63 -4.79 -16.25
N ASN A 111 6.42 -6.04 -15.82
CA ASN A 111 7.08 -7.26 -16.32
C ASN A 111 6.62 -7.66 -17.74
N SER A 112 6.50 -6.70 -18.65
CA SER A 112 6.07 -6.92 -20.04
C SER A 112 7.21 -7.55 -20.87
N PRO A 113 6.92 -8.59 -21.69
CA PRO A 113 7.88 -9.17 -22.63
C PRO A 113 8.41 -8.18 -23.67
N LYS A 114 7.79 -6.99 -23.78
CA LYS A 114 8.13 -5.92 -24.73
C LYS A 114 8.95 -4.78 -24.10
N ALA A 115 9.32 -4.87 -22.82
CA ALA A 115 10.14 -3.85 -22.18
C ALA A 115 11.60 -3.98 -22.64
N ASP A 116 12.22 -2.87 -23.05
CA ASP A 116 13.61 -2.83 -23.51
C ASP A 116 14.61 -3.27 -22.42
N ALA A 117 14.24 -3.15 -21.15
CA ALA A 117 14.89 -3.79 -20.02
C ALA A 117 13.81 -4.41 -19.12
N PRO A 118 13.97 -5.67 -18.67
CA PRO A 118 13.01 -6.25 -17.74
C PRO A 118 13.06 -5.46 -16.43
N PRO A 119 11.92 -5.00 -15.90
CA PRO A 119 11.91 -4.48 -14.54
C PRO A 119 12.32 -5.60 -13.61
N SER A 120 13.35 -5.35 -12.82
CA SER A 120 13.79 -6.27 -11.80
C SER A 120 13.12 -5.92 -10.49
N LEU A 121 12.58 -6.90 -9.80
CA LEU A 121 12.19 -6.80 -8.41
C LEU A 121 13.08 -7.74 -7.61
N GLU A 122 13.74 -7.21 -6.59
CA GLU A 122 14.58 -7.98 -5.68
C GLU A 122 14.12 -7.70 -4.25
N ILE A 123 13.95 -8.76 -3.48
CA ILE A 123 13.50 -8.69 -2.09
C ILE A 123 14.54 -9.43 -1.26
N GLN A 124 15.30 -8.70 -0.45
CA GLN A 124 16.38 -9.26 0.38
C GLN A 124 16.25 -8.77 1.81
N GLY A 125 15.76 -9.62 2.71
CA GLY A 125 15.64 -9.29 4.13
C GLY A 125 14.77 -8.05 4.37
N LYS A 126 15.40 -6.92 4.70
CA LYS A 126 14.75 -5.62 4.96
C LYS A 126 14.87 -4.63 3.80
N GLU A 127 15.21 -5.12 2.61
CA GLU A 127 15.36 -4.32 1.42
C GLU A 127 14.41 -4.82 0.32
N VAL A 128 13.72 -3.88 -0.32
CA VAL A 128 12.96 -4.11 -1.55
C VAL A 128 13.47 -3.16 -2.60
N SER A 129 14.01 -3.72 -3.68
CA SER A 129 14.63 -2.95 -4.75
C SER A 129 13.94 -3.24 -6.07
N PHE A 130 13.53 -2.20 -6.80
CA PHE A 130 12.81 -2.30 -8.07
C PHE A 130 13.29 -1.28 -9.11
N THR A 131 13.06 -1.53 -10.39
CA THR A 131 13.34 -0.56 -11.46
C THR A 131 12.12 0.31 -11.73
N ALA A 132 12.25 1.63 -11.58
CA ALA A 132 11.19 2.59 -11.85
C ALA A 132 10.96 2.82 -13.35
N LEU A 133 9.87 3.52 -13.72
CA LEU A 133 9.58 3.91 -15.11
C LEU A 133 10.69 4.74 -15.76
N SER A 134 11.45 5.50 -14.98
CA SER A 134 12.60 6.27 -15.46
C SER A 134 13.79 5.39 -15.86
N GLY A 135 13.75 4.08 -15.57
CA GLY A 135 14.89 3.17 -15.67
C GLY A 135 15.83 3.20 -14.46
N GLU A 136 15.62 4.12 -13.51
CA GLU A 136 16.42 4.18 -12.28
C GLU A 136 16.08 3.03 -11.33
N ARG A 137 17.10 2.54 -10.62
CA ARG A 137 16.93 1.58 -9.54
C ARG A 137 16.44 2.30 -8.29
N VAL A 138 15.29 1.89 -7.77
CA VAL A 138 14.72 2.37 -6.52
C VAL A 138 14.92 1.31 -5.44
N CYS A 139 15.43 1.72 -4.27
CA CYS A 139 15.68 0.84 -3.14
C CYS A 139 14.90 1.34 -1.91
N LEU A 140 14.11 0.46 -1.31
CA LEU A 140 13.34 0.69 -0.08
C LEU A 140 14.03 -0.06 1.06
N TYR A 141 14.43 0.66 2.11
CA TYR A 141 15.04 0.09 3.31
C TYR A 141 14.11 0.27 4.51
N PHE A 142 13.73 -0.84 5.14
CA PHE A 142 12.77 -0.94 6.26
C PHE A 142 13.43 -1.13 7.63
#